data_AF-A0A960L9S5-F1
#
_entry.id   AF-A0A960L9S5-F1
#
_cell.length_a   1.000
_cell.length_b   1.000
_cell.length_c   1.000
_cell.angle_alpha   90.00
_cell.angle_beta   90.00
_cell.angle_gamma   90.00
#
_symmetry.space_group_name_H-M   'P 1'
#
loop_
_entity.id
_entity.type
_entity.pdbx_description
1 polymer ?
#
loop_
_entity_poly.entity_id
_entity_poly.type
_entity_poly.pdbx_seq_one_letter_code
_entity_poly.pdbx_strand_id
1 'polypeptide(L)'
;EKIDPWAIDNLRTLVAMASVEQAQYSGENAFQRGVWFGEGLGRAMIGFTESMSAMGTEGRAQVQLKLMPFADRDDVSLFYSDLAAINASIQDPARRKLAIDLANLVASTPVLVEGMGPAPGYDYPQYLLPVRKSVLGDLAERFPLYKAMGELMEGTQPELFRIGVESREWIDGMKGVVRGAVFGGRCGARSELLTFPRKCEQVNYSASAAVR
;
A
#
# COMPACT_ATOMS: atom_id res chain seq x y z
N GLU A 1 -6.41 4.20 24.34
CA GLU A 1 -6.35 5.18 23.24
C GLU A 1 -7.71 5.28 22.56
N LYS A 2 -8.12 6.49 22.13
CA LYS A 2 -9.34 6.67 21.34
C LYS A 2 -8.93 6.76 19.87
N ILE A 3 -9.50 5.89 19.03
CA ILE A 3 -9.38 5.99 17.58
C ILE A 3 -10.28 7.14 17.11
N ASP A 4 -9.83 7.92 16.14
CA ASP A 4 -10.65 8.94 15.50
C ASP A 4 -11.82 8.28 14.73
N PRO A 5 -13.09 8.58 15.09
CA PRO A 5 -14.24 8.01 14.41
C PRO A 5 -14.33 8.39 12.93
N TRP A 6 -13.88 9.59 12.53
CA TRP A 6 -13.90 10.02 11.13
C TRP A 6 -12.95 9.17 10.27
N ALA A 7 -11.76 8.87 10.79
CA ALA A 7 -10.81 8.00 10.12
C ALA A 7 -11.35 6.58 9.95
N ILE A 8 -12.06 6.06 10.97
CA ILE A 8 -12.74 4.77 10.86
C ILE A 8 -13.84 4.80 9.80
N ASP A 9 -14.65 5.85 9.74
CA ASP A 9 -15.74 5.93 8.76
C ASP A 9 -15.21 6.02 7.31
N ASN A 10 -14.07 6.67 7.08
CA ASN A 10 -13.40 6.62 5.77
C ASN A 10 -12.95 5.20 5.40
N LEU A 11 -12.35 4.45 6.34
CA LEU A 11 -12.01 3.04 6.12
C LEU A 11 -13.26 2.21 5.83
N ARG A 12 -14.36 2.49 6.53
CA ARG A 12 -15.62 1.78 6.35
C ARG A 12 -16.25 2.04 4.98
N THR A 13 -16.07 3.24 4.43
CA THR A 13 -16.48 3.61 3.08
C THR A 13 -15.70 2.82 2.03
N LEU A 14 -14.37 2.71 2.15
CA LEU A 14 -13.56 1.86 1.27
C LEU A 14 -14.02 0.40 1.31
N VAL A 15 -14.23 -0.15 2.52
CA VAL A 15 -14.71 -1.53 2.69
C VAL A 15 -16.12 -1.72 2.11
N ALA A 16 -17.00 -0.72 2.20
CA ALA A 16 -18.33 -0.80 1.61
C ALA A 16 -18.28 -0.85 0.07
N MET A 17 -17.37 -0.09 -0.55
CA MET A 17 -17.16 -0.12 -2.00
C MET A 17 -16.54 -1.43 -2.49
N ALA A 18 -15.64 -2.02 -1.71
CA ALA A 18 -15.01 -3.29 -2.05
C ALA A 18 -15.91 -4.51 -1.76
N SER A 19 -16.83 -4.42 -0.79
CA SER A 19 -17.41 -5.51 0.00
C SER A 19 -16.46 -6.05 1.08
N VAL A 20 -17.04 -6.60 2.15
CA VAL A 20 -16.28 -7.18 3.28
C VAL A 20 -15.47 -8.40 2.83
N GLU A 21 -16.03 -9.24 1.96
CA GLU A 21 -15.38 -10.45 1.45
C GLU A 21 -14.12 -10.09 0.66
N GLN A 22 -14.25 -9.19 -0.32
CA GLN A 22 -13.11 -8.73 -1.10
C GLN A 22 -12.12 -7.90 -0.28
N ALA A 23 -12.56 -7.09 0.69
CA ALA A 23 -11.65 -6.34 1.55
C ALA A 23 -10.81 -7.23 2.47
N GLN A 24 -11.34 -8.40 2.86
CA GLN A 24 -10.65 -9.36 3.72
C GLN A 24 -10.00 -10.52 2.95
N TYR A 25 -10.18 -10.59 1.63
CA TYR A 25 -9.60 -11.66 0.83
C TYR A 25 -8.07 -11.70 1.00
N SER A 26 -7.57 -12.89 1.32
CA SER A 26 -6.17 -13.24 1.43
C SER A 26 -5.95 -14.49 0.58
N GLY A 27 -5.09 -14.38 -0.44
CA GLY A 27 -4.70 -15.48 -1.31
C GLY A 27 -3.19 -15.62 -1.35
N GLU A 28 -2.69 -16.64 -2.05
CA GLU A 28 -1.25 -16.89 -2.21
C GLU A 28 -0.56 -15.81 -3.05
N ASN A 29 -1.26 -15.27 -4.06
CA ASN A 29 -0.76 -14.19 -4.90
C ASN A 29 -1.04 -12.83 -4.26
N ALA A 30 0.00 -12.16 -3.78
CA ALA A 30 -0.08 -10.82 -3.18
C ALA A 30 -0.66 -9.77 -4.16
N PHE A 31 -0.51 -9.96 -5.47
CA PHE A 31 -0.99 -9.05 -6.51
C PHE A 31 -2.24 -9.53 -7.22
N GLN A 32 -2.99 -10.48 -6.64
CA GLN A 32 -4.18 -11.05 -7.27
C GLN A 32 -5.23 -10.01 -7.70
N ARG A 33 -5.39 -8.94 -6.93
CA ARG A 33 -6.29 -7.83 -7.30
C ARG A 33 -5.82 -7.05 -8.52
N GLY A 34 -4.49 -6.95 -8.73
CA GLY A 34 -3.90 -6.39 -9.95
C GLY A 34 -4.19 -7.27 -11.16
N VAL A 35 -4.09 -8.60 -11.01
CA VAL A 35 -4.47 -9.56 -12.06
C VAL A 35 -5.94 -9.36 -12.46
N TRP A 36 -6.85 -9.44 -11.49
CA TRP A 36 -8.29 -9.29 -11.75
C TRP A 36 -8.64 -7.95 -12.39
N PHE A 37 -8.03 -6.87 -11.93
CA PHE A 37 -8.28 -5.55 -12.51
C PHE A 37 -7.75 -5.45 -13.96
N GLY A 38 -6.59 -6.05 -14.24
CA GLY A 38 -6.06 -6.17 -15.60
C GLY A 38 -6.93 -7.01 -16.53
N GLU A 39 -7.66 -8.00 -16.00
CA GLU A 39 -8.66 -8.81 -16.70
C GLU A 39 -10.02 -8.10 -16.85
N GLY A 40 -10.14 -6.84 -16.40
CA GLY A 40 -11.36 -6.05 -16.49
C GLY A 40 -12.36 -6.25 -15.35
N LEU A 41 -11.96 -6.91 -14.26
CA LEU A 41 -12.80 -7.08 -13.08
C LEU A 41 -12.69 -5.88 -12.13
N GLY A 42 -13.83 -5.28 -11.82
CA GLY A 42 -13.91 -4.10 -10.96
C GLY A 42 -13.79 -2.80 -11.73
N ARG A 43 -14.41 -1.74 -11.21
CA ARG A 43 -14.43 -0.42 -11.87
C ARG A 43 -13.17 0.41 -11.60
N ALA A 44 -12.53 0.18 -10.47
CA ALA A 44 -11.32 0.84 -10.04
C ALA A 44 -10.56 -0.06 -9.06
N MET A 45 -9.25 0.10 -9.00
CA MET A 45 -8.38 -0.56 -8.03
C MET A 45 -7.63 0.49 -7.21
N ILE A 46 -7.58 0.27 -5.89
CA ILE A 46 -6.66 0.98 -4.98
C ILE A 46 -5.59 -0.04 -4.58
N GLY A 47 -4.33 0.31 -4.80
CA GLY A 47 -3.19 -0.54 -4.48
C GLY A 47 -1.89 0.21 -4.70
N PHE A 48 -0.78 -0.45 -4.36
CA PHE A 48 0.53 0.08 -4.65
C PHE A 48 0.87 -0.02 -6.14
N THR A 49 1.81 0.81 -6.60
CA THR A 49 2.16 0.93 -8.02
C THR A 49 2.72 -0.37 -8.58
N GLU A 50 3.40 -1.19 -7.77
CA GLU A 50 3.93 -2.49 -8.19
C GLU A 50 2.84 -3.51 -8.56
N SER A 51 1.58 -3.29 -8.15
CA SER A 51 0.46 -4.12 -8.58
C SER A 51 0.27 -4.11 -10.10
N MET A 52 0.75 -3.06 -10.80
CA MET A 52 0.72 -2.96 -12.26
C MET A 52 1.56 -4.04 -12.95
N SER A 53 2.59 -4.58 -12.28
CA SER A 53 3.37 -5.70 -12.81
C SER A 53 2.49 -6.94 -13.09
N ALA A 54 1.40 -7.12 -12.33
CA ALA A 54 0.50 -8.25 -12.44
C ALA A 54 -0.70 -8.04 -13.39
N MET A 55 -0.90 -6.83 -13.94
CA MET A 55 -2.10 -6.49 -14.74
C MET A 55 -2.11 -7.07 -16.18
N GLY A 56 -1.06 -7.78 -16.59
CA GLY A 56 -0.89 -8.21 -17.98
C GLY A 56 -0.67 -7.03 -18.94
N THR A 57 -0.35 -7.33 -20.20
CA THR A 57 0.04 -6.31 -21.19
C THR A 57 -1.12 -5.38 -21.54
N GLU A 58 -2.31 -5.93 -21.77
CA GLU A 58 -3.49 -5.14 -22.11
C GLU A 58 -3.94 -4.25 -20.94
N GLY A 59 -3.98 -4.80 -19.72
CA GLY A 59 -4.34 -4.03 -18.52
C GLY A 59 -3.40 -2.86 -18.28
N ARG A 60 -2.08 -3.09 -18.41
CA ARG A 60 -1.07 -2.01 -18.30
C ARG A 60 -1.21 -0.94 -19.37
N ALA A 61 -1.65 -1.29 -20.57
CA ALA A 61 -1.79 -0.33 -21.66
C ALA A 61 -3.00 0.61 -21.47
N GLN A 62 -3.97 0.21 -20.65
CA GLN A 62 -5.25 0.91 -20.49
C GLN A 62 -5.42 1.60 -19.13
N VAL A 63 -4.65 1.20 -18.11
CA VAL A 63 -4.76 1.77 -16.77
C VAL A 63 -4.33 3.24 -16.74
N GLN A 64 -5.06 4.04 -15.97
CA GLN A 64 -4.72 5.41 -15.63
C GLN A 64 -4.48 5.51 -14.13
N LEU A 65 -3.53 6.37 -13.75
CA LEU A 65 -3.12 6.55 -12.37
C LEU A 65 -3.64 7.88 -11.83
N LYS A 66 -4.03 7.88 -10.56
CA LYS A 66 -4.34 9.08 -9.81
C LYS A 66 -4.08 8.85 -8.34
N LEU A 67 -3.60 9.88 -7.65
CA LEU A 67 -3.57 9.89 -6.21
C LEU A 67 -5.00 10.11 -5.70
N MET A 68 -5.35 9.39 -4.64
CA MET A 68 -6.67 9.42 -4.03
C MET A 68 -6.53 9.90 -2.59
N PRO A 69 -7.07 11.08 -2.24
CA PRO A 69 -7.13 11.49 -0.86
C PRO A 69 -8.01 10.49 -0.09
N PHE A 70 -7.60 10.16 1.12
CA PHE A 70 -8.30 9.20 1.96
C PHE A 70 -9.57 9.78 2.61
N ALA A 71 -9.67 11.11 2.66
CA ALA A 71 -10.77 11.86 3.24
C ALA A 71 -11.21 12.97 2.27
N ASP A 72 -12.29 13.69 2.57
CA ASP A 72 -12.74 14.89 1.82
C ASP A 72 -11.79 16.10 1.97
N ARG A 73 -10.56 15.85 2.43
CA ARG A 73 -9.45 16.77 2.52
C ARG A 73 -8.25 16.14 1.81
N ASP A 74 -7.59 16.93 0.98
CA ASP A 74 -6.39 16.54 0.24
C ASP A 74 -5.19 17.34 0.78
N ASP A 75 -4.95 17.19 2.09
CA ASP A 75 -3.96 17.96 2.83
C ASP A 75 -2.61 17.25 2.93
N VAL A 76 -2.53 15.94 2.66
CA VAL A 76 -1.28 15.19 2.72
C VAL A 76 -1.25 14.02 1.73
N SER A 77 -0.14 13.88 1.02
CA SER A 77 0.16 12.71 0.18
C SER A 77 1.27 11.88 0.85
N LEU A 78 0.87 10.81 1.55
CA LEU A 78 1.78 9.95 2.30
C LEU A 78 2.33 8.81 1.44
N PHE A 79 3.64 8.61 1.49
CA PHE A 79 4.34 7.54 0.77
C PHE A 79 5.15 6.69 1.74
N TYR A 80 5.11 5.37 1.57
CA TYR A 80 6.08 4.47 2.20
C TYR A 80 7.42 4.59 1.47
N SER A 81 8.52 4.45 2.20
CA SER A 81 9.87 4.41 1.61
C SER A 81 10.70 3.33 2.27
N ASP A 82 11.27 2.47 1.43
CA ASP A 82 12.27 1.50 1.83
C ASP A 82 13.65 2.16 1.80
N LEU A 83 14.30 2.20 2.96
CA LEU A 83 15.55 2.94 3.16
C LEU A 83 16.70 1.98 3.49
N ALA A 84 17.84 2.16 2.83
CA ALA A 84 19.09 1.53 3.21
C ALA A 84 19.67 2.23 4.45
N ALA A 85 19.85 1.49 5.54
CA ALA A 85 20.40 2.00 6.80
C ALA A 85 21.64 1.20 7.23
N ILE A 86 22.54 1.86 7.95
CA ILE A 86 23.78 1.25 8.45
C ILE A 86 23.63 0.96 9.93
N ASN A 87 23.99 -0.26 10.35
CA ASN A 87 23.92 -0.64 11.74
C ASN A 87 24.87 0.23 12.59
N ALA A 88 24.31 0.89 13.62
CA ALA A 88 25.05 1.77 14.51
C ALA A 88 26.13 1.04 15.33
N SER A 89 26.06 -0.29 15.48
CA SER A 89 27.08 -1.08 16.20
C SER A 89 28.40 -1.22 15.44
N ILE A 90 28.47 -0.86 14.16
CA ILE A 90 29.70 -0.91 13.37
C ILE A 90 30.59 0.28 13.75
N GLN A 91 31.53 0.01 14.67
CA GLN A 91 32.50 0.99 15.17
C GLN A 91 33.83 1.00 14.42
N ASP A 92 34.24 -0.14 13.83
CA ASP A 92 35.49 -0.22 13.06
C ASP A 92 35.44 0.72 11.83
N PRO A 93 36.37 1.69 11.70
CA PRO A 93 36.31 2.69 10.63
C PRO A 93 36.35 2.09 9.22
N ALA A 94 37.17 1.06 8.99
CA ALA A 94 37.29 0.44 7.68
C ALA A 94 35.99 -0.28 7.28
N ARG A 95 35.41 -1.05 8.20
CA ARG A 95 34.12 -1.72 8.00
C ARG A 95 32.97 -0.74 7.85
N ARG A 96 32.98 0.36 8.62
CA ARG A 96 31.98 1.43 8.50
C ARG A 96 32.02 2.06 7.12
N LYS A 97 33.22 2.33 6.59
CA LYS A 97 33.38 2.84 5.22
C LYS A 97 32.78 1.87 4.19
N LEU A 98 33.08 0.58 4.28
CA LEU A 98 32.51 -0.44 3.39
C LEU A 98 30.98 -0.49 3.46
N ALA A 99 30.40 -0.36 4.66
CA ALA A 99 28.94 -0.31 4.81
C ALA A 99 28.32 0.93 4.16
N ILE A 100 28.99 2.09 4.23
CA ILE A 100 28.57 3.31 3.52
C ILE A 100 28.66 3.10 2.01
N ASP A 101 29.75 2.54 1.51
CA ASP A 101 29.95 2.27 0.09
C ASP A 101 28.85 1.31 -0.43
N LEU A 102 28.52 0.26 0.34
CA LEU A 102 27.45 -0.67 0.00
C LEU A 102 26.07 0.01 0.00
N ALA A 103 25.75 0.81 1.02
CA ALA A 103 24.48 1.54 1.08
C ALA A 103 24.32 2.48 -0.12
N ASN A 104 25.39 3.17 -0.52
CA ASN A 104 25.41 4.00 -1.72
C ASN A 104 25.25 3.17 -3.01
N LEU A 105 25.88 2.01 -3.10
CA LEU A 105 25.77 1.11 -4.25
C LEU A 105 24.34 0.60 -4.44
N VAL A 106 23.73 0.04 -3.40
CA VAL A 106 22.36 -0.52 -3.49
C VAL A 106 21.31 0.55 -3.78
N ALA A 107 21.58 1.79 -3.37
CA ALA A 107 20.75 2.95 -3.67
C ALA A 107 21.23 3.74 -4.90
N SER A 108 22.16 3.22 -5.70
CA SER A 108 22.69 3.92 -6.88
C SER A 108 21.73 3.85 -8.06
N THR A 109 21.81 4.82 -8.98
CA THR A 109 20.96 4.84 -10.17
C THR A 109 21.07 3.55 -11.01
N PRO A 110 22.28 3.06 -11.38
CA PRO A 110 22.38 1.87 -12.22
C PRO A 110 21.76 0.63 -11.57
N VAL A 111 22.03 0.40 -10.27
CA VAL A 111 21.49 -0.75 -9.54
C VAL A 111 19.97 -0.66 -9.42
N LEU A 112 19.41 0.52 -9.15
CA LEU A 112 17.97 0.69 -9.06
C LEU A 112 17.28 0.58 -10.41
N VAL A 113 17.86 1.11 -11.50
CA VAL A 113 17.31 0.95 -12.86
C VAL A 113 17.28 -0.52 -13.27
N GLU A 114 18.37 -1.26 -13.00
CA GLU A 114 18.43 -2.70 -13.28
C GLU A 114 17.45 -3.48 -12.42
N GLY A 115 17.44 -3.23 -11.11
CA GLY A 115 16.59 -3.94 -10.16
C GLY A 115 15.09 -3.67 -10.37
N MET A 116 14.71 -2.44 -10.71
CA MET A 116 13.29 -2.07 -10.94
C MET A 116 12.82 -2.30 -12.38
N GLY A 117 13.76 -2.51 -13.30
CA GLY A 117 13.49 -2.85 -14.69
C GLY A 117 12.89 -4.25 -14.87
N PRO A 118 12.70 -4.70 -16.12
CA PRO A 118 12.19 -6.04 -16.38
C PRO A 118 13.15 -7.13 -15.91
N ALA A 119 12.61 -8.12 -15.19
CA ALA A 119 13.35 -9.32 -14.83
C ALA A 119 13.56 -10.22 -16.07
N PRO A 120 14.56 -11.12 -16.05
CA PRO A 120 14.77 -12.07 -17.14
C PRO A 120 13.49 -12.86 -17.48
N GLY A 121 13.08 -12.84 -18.74
CA GLY A 121 11.86 -13.49 -19.21
C GLY A 121 10.60 -12.63 -19.17
N TYR A 122 10.70 -11.39 -18.72
CA TYR A 122 9.61 -10.42 -18.69
C TYR A 122 9.98 -9.17 -19.52
N ASP A 123 8.98 -8.59 -20.20
CA ASP A 123 9.12 -7.35 -20.98
C ASP A 123 8.62 -6.12 -20.21
N TYR A 124 8.13 -6.31 -18.99
CA TYR A 124 7.61 -5.27 -18.11
C TYR A 124 8.42 -5.16 -16.82
N PRO A 125 8.55 -3.94 -16.25
CA PRO A 125 9.26 -3.69 -15.01
C PRO A 125 8.41 -4.00 -13.76
N GLN A 126 9.01 -3.86 -12.58
CA GLN A 126 8.33 -4.06 -11.30
C GLN A 126 7.35 -2.93 -10.95
N TYR A 127 7.50 -1.75 -11.56
CA TYR A 127 6.71 -0.53 -11.27
C TYR A 127 6.73 -0.07 -9.81
N LEU A 128 7.81 -0.35 -9.09
CA LEU A 128 8.11 0.31 -7.82
C LEU A 128 8.44 1.78 -8.07
N LEU A 129 7.96 2.71 -7.26
CA LEU A 129 8.24 4.14 -7.42
C LEU A 129 9.65 4.49 -6.88
N PRO A 130 10.63 4.86 -7.73
CA PRO A 130 11.95 5.23 -7.25
C PRO A 130 11.96 6.61 -6.58
N VAL A 131 12.73 6.73 -5.49
CA VAL A 131 12.96 8.03 -4.82
C VAL A 131 13.85 8.96 -5.65
N ARG A 132 14.73 8.42 -6.51
CA ARG A 132 15.64 9.21 -7.35
C ARG A 132 14.96 9.61 -8.66
N LYS A 133 14.93 10.91 -8.92
CA LYS A 133 14.47 11.47 -10.21
C LYS A 133 15.24 10.91 -11.41
N SER A 134 16.53 10.62 -11.28
CA SER A 134 17.33 10.01 -12.35
C SER A 134 16.84 8.61 -12.71
N VAL A 135 16.57 7.76 -11.72
CA VAL A 135 16.06 6.39 -11.95
C VAL A 135 14.68 6.46 -12.60
N LEU A 136 13.82 7.36 -12.12
CA LEU A 136 12.50 7.60 -12.70
C LEU A 136 12.60 8.04 -14.16
N GLY A 137 13.50 8.97 -14.47
CA GLY A 137 13.77 9.43 -15.83
C GLY A 137 14.19 8.29 -16.75
N ASP A 138 15.21 7.53 -16.36
CA ASP A 138 15.74 6.41 -17.14
C ASP A 138 14.66 5.34 -17.43
N LEU A 139 13.82 5.02 -16.44
CA LEU A 139 12.74 4.05 -16.61
C LEU A 139 11.59 4.62 -17.46
N ALA A 140 11.28 5.91 -17.32
CA ALA A 140 10.21 6.59 -18.05
C ALA A 140 10.48 6.69 -19.56
N GLU A 141 11.75 6.65 -19.99
CA GLU A 141 12.11 6.61 -21.42
C GLU A 141 11.54 5.37 -22.12
N ARG A 142 11.41 4.25 -21.39
CA ARG A 142 11.04 2.95 -21.94
C ARG A 142 9.64 2.50 -21.53
N PHE A 143 9.16 2.96 -20.38
CA PHE A 143 7.95 2.44 -19.75
C PHE A 143 6.98 3.59 -19.44
N PRO A 144 5.92 3.80 -20.24
CA PRO A 144 5.02 4.94 -20.11
C PRO A 144 4.37 5.11 -18.72
N LEU A 145 4.14 4.02 -17.99
CA LEU A 145 3.59 4.10 -16.63
C LEU A 145 4.57 4.75 -15.64
N TYR A 146 5.89 4.65 -15.83
CA TYR A 146 6.85 5.43 -15.03
C TYR A 146 6.77 6.92 -15.32
N LYS A 147 6.52 7.30 -16.58
CA LYS A 147 6.26 8.70 -16.93
C LYS A 147 5.00 9.22 -16.22
N ALA A 148 3.90 8.47 -16.27
CA ALA A 148 2.65 8.83 -15.59
C ALA A 148 2.83 8.94 -14.07
N MET A 149 3.59 8.03 -13.45
CA MET A 149 3.94 8.14 -12.04
C MET A 149 4.74 9.41 -11.74
N GLY A 150 5.71 9.77 -12.60
CA GLY A 150 6.49 11.01 -12.41
C GLY A 150 5.66 12.28 -12.50
N GLU A 151 4.75 12.36 -13.47
CA GLU A 151 3.83 13.49 -13.61
C GLU A 151 2.93 13.66 -12.37
N LEU A 152 2.47 12.55 -11.76
CA LEU A 152 1.74 12.60 -10.48
C LEU A 152 2.59 13.13 -9.33
N MET A 153 3.88 12.78 -9.30
CA MET A 153 4.78 13.24 -8.23
C MET A 153 5.14 14.73 -8.37
N GLU A 154 5.26 15.25 -9.58
CA GLU A 154 5.54 16.67 -9.81
C GLU A 154 4.39 17.59 -9.36
N GLY A 155 3.16 17.10 -9.42
CA GLY A 155 1.95 17.82 -9.00
C GLY A 155 1.65 17.75 -7.50
N THR A 156 2.46 17.05 -6.70
CA THR A 156 2.17 16.82 -5.27
C THR A 156 3.29 17.28 -4.34
N GLN A 157 2.97 17.35 -3.05
CA GLN A 157 3.95 17.52 -1.97
C GLN A 157 4.06 16.20 -1.21
N PRO A 158 4.89 15.26 -1.69
CA PRO A 158 4.98 13.94 -1.08
C PRO A 158 5.64 14.01 0.29
N GLU A 159 5.00 13.39 1.27
CA GLU A 159 5.51 13.23 2.62
C GLU A 159 5.82 11.76 2.91
N LEU A 160 6.95 11.52 3.60
CA LEU A 160 7.30 10.19 4.05
C LEU A 160 6.37 9.77 5.20
N PHE A 161 5.70 8.63 5.04
CA PHE A 161 4.98 8.01 6.14
C PHE A 161 5.95 7.60 7.25
N ARG A 162 5.76 8.16 8.44
CA ARG A 162 6.56 7.87 9.62
C ARG A 162 5.64 7.57 10.80
N ILE A 163 6.06 6.61 11.61
CA ILE A 163 5.42 6.27 12.87
C ILE A 163 6.44 6.44 14.01
N GLY A 164 5.95 6.76 15.21
CA GLY A 164 6.78 6.99 16.39
C GLY A 164 7.58 5.75 16.83
N VAL A 165 8.52 5.97 17.76
CA VAL A 165 9.42 4.92 18.28
C VAL A 165 8.66 3.73 18.90
N GLU A 166 7.48 3.97 19.47
CA GLU A 166 6.60 2.94 20.07
C GLU A 166 5.70 2.23 19.06
N SER A 167 5.97 2.36 17.75
CA SER A 167 5.16 1.80 16.67
C SER A 167 4.81 0.33 16.83
N ARG A 168 5.74 -0.51 17.30
CA ARG A 168 5.51 -1.95 17.45
C ARG A 168 4.42 -2.24 18.48
N GLU A 169 4.58 -1.69 19.69
CA GLU A 169 3.61 -1.85 20.77
C GLU A 169 2.24 -1.29 20.38
N TRP A 170 2.24 -0.13 19.72
CA TRP A 170 1.02 0.50 19.24
C TRP A 170 0.29 -0.35 18.20
N ILE A 171 1.00 -0.85 17.17
CA ILE A 171 0.40 -1.71 16.12
C ILE A 171 -0.17 -2.98 16.75
N ASP A 172 0.57 -3.62 17.65
CA ASP A 172 0.12 -4.85 18.30
C ASP A 172 -1.11 -4.64 19.19
N GLY A 173 -1.17 -3.53 19.93
CA GLY A 173 -2.33 -3.16 20.72
C GLY A 173 -3.54 -2.75 19.88
N MET A 174 -3.33 -2.09 18.74
CA MET A 174 -4.40 -1.46 17.97
C MET A 174 -4.96 -2.31 16.83
N LYS A 175 -4.22 -3.30 16.30
CA LYS A 175 -4.67 -4.10 15.14
C LYS A 175 -6.05 -4.74 15.34
N GLY A 176 -6.31 -5.28 16.53
CA GLY A 176 -7.61 -5.89 16.88
C GLY A 176 -8.72 -4.85 17.02
N VAL A 177 -8.41 -3.70 17.63
CA VAL A 177 -9.36 -2.60 17.85
C VAL A 177 -9.78 -1.99 16.51
N VAL A 178 -8.83 -1.68 15.63
CA VAL A 178 -9.09 -1.15 14.29
C VAL A 178 -9.87 -2.16 13.46
N ARG A 179 -9.47 -3.43 13.45
CA ARG A 179 -10.20 -4.50 12.73
C ARG A 179 -11.65 -4.59 13.24
N GLY A 180 -11.86 -4.60 14.55
CA GLY A 180 -13.19 -4.61 15.16
C GLY A 180 -14.02 -3.39 14.82
N ALA A 181 -13.42 -2.19 14.79
CA ALA A 181 -14.12 -0.97 14.43
C ALA A 181 -14.52 -0.92 12.95
N VAL A 182 -13.66 -1.37 12.04
CA VAL A 182 -13.90 -1.32 10.59
C VAL A 182 -14.89 -2.39 10.14
N PHE A 183 -14.76 -3.61 10.66
CA PHE A 183 -15.53 -4.78 10.22
C PHE A 183 -16.64 -5.22 11.19
N GLY A 184 -16.61 -4.77 12.45
CA GLY A 184 -17.63 -5.09 13.45
C GLY A 184 -18.98 -4.43 13.15
N GLY A 185 -20.06 -5.14 13.45
CA GLY A 185 -21.44 -4.63 13.31
C GLY A 185 -22.04 -4.72 11.91
N ARG A 186 -21.35 -5.29 10.91
CA ARG A 186 -21.89 -5.52 9.57
C ARG A 186 -22.15 -7.01 9.33
N CYS A 187 -23.39 -7.44 9.54
CA CYS A 187 -23.90 -8.68 8.95
C CYS A 187 -23.79 -8.57 7.43
N GLY A 188 -23.27 -9.63 6.79
CA GLY A 188 -22.96 -9.66 5.37
C GLY A 188 -24.11 -9.19 4.49
N ALA A 189 -23.87 -8.16 3.69
CA ALA A 189 -24.62 -7.95 2.47
C ALA A 189 -24.17 -9.05 1.50
N ARG A 190 -24.81 -10.22 1.56
CA ARG A 190 -24.87 -11.09 0.40
C ARG A 190 -25.69 -10.37 -0.66
N SER A 191 -25.20 -10.37 -1.88
CA SER A 191 -25.90 -9.89 -3.06
C SER A 191 -27.11 -10.76 -3.36
N GLU A 192 -28.23 -10.54 -2.70
CA GLU A 192 -29.51 -11.05 -3.17
C GLU A 192 -30.56 -9.94 -3.06
N LEU A 193 -31.19 -9.70 -4.22
CA LEU A 193 -32.36 -8.87 -4.34
C LEU A 193 -33.41 -9.22 -3.27
N LEU A 194 -34.02 -8.17 -2.72
CA LEU A 194 -35.34 -8.15 -2.08
C LEU A 194 -35.48 -8.77 -0.66
N THR A 195 -36.00 -7.91 0.23
CA THR A 195 -36.86 -8.17 1.41
C THR A 195 -36.27 -8.36 2.83
N PHE A 196 -36.53 -7.31 3.64
CA PHE A 196 -36.67 -7.18 5.11
C PHE A 196 -35.45 -7.27 6.07
N PRO A 197 -35.40 -6.40 7.12
CA PRO A 197 -34.25 -6.29 8.00
C PRO A 197 -34.32 -7.34 9.12
N ARG A 198 -33.21 -8.06 9.35
CA ARG A 198 -33.01 -8.78 10.62
C ARG A 198 -32.22 -7.89 11.56
N LYS A 199 -32.68 -7.82 12.81
CA LYS A 199 -32.02 -7.11 13.92
C LYS A 199 -30.57 -7.60 14.06
N CYS A 200 -29.61 -6.67 13.95
CA CYS A 200 -28.24 -6.92 14.38
C CYS A 200 -28.23 -7.15 15.89
N GLU A 201 -27.92 -8.36 16.34
CA GLU A 201 -27.55 -8.58 17.74
C GLU A 201 -26.18 -7.96 17.98
N GLN A 202 -26.11 -7.02 18.92
CA GLN A 202 -24.85 -6.47 19.39
C GLN A 202 -24.04 -7.58 20.05
N VAL A 203 -22.91 -7.95 19.44
CA VAL A 203 -21.89 -8.75 20.12
C VAL A 203 -21.22 -7.82 21.12
N ASN A 204 -21.66 -7.88 22.37
CA ASN A 204 -20.99 -7.24 23.49
C ASN A 204 -19.61 -7.87 23.67
N TYR A 205 -18.55 -7.14 23.32
CA TYR A 205 -17.21 -7.48 23.80
C TYR A 205 -17.13 -7.12 25.29
N SER A 206 -17.47 -8.07 26.18
CA SER A 206 -17.08 -7.97 27.57
C SER A 206 -15.59 -8.24 27.67
N ALA A 207 -14.79 -7.18 27.86
CA ALA A 207 -13.44 -7.31 28.35
C ALA A 207 -13.51 -7.85 29.79
N SER A 208 -13.38 -9.16 29.96
CA SER A 208 -13.10 -9.75 31.27
C SER A 208 -11.61 -9.58 31.55
N ALA A 209 -11.26 -8.49 32.22
CA ALA A 209 -10.08 -8.47 33.06
C ALA A 209 -10.32 -9.46 34.21
N ALA A 210 -9.63 -10.60 34.18
CA ALA A 210 -9.50 -11.47 35.34
C ALA A 210 -8.02 -11.51 35.72
N VAL A 211 -7.69 -10.76 36.76
CA VAL A 211 -6.47 -10.85 37.54
C VAL A 211 -6.44 -12.20 38.25
N ARG A 212 -5.35 -12.96 38.08
CA ARG A 212 -4.52 -13.51 39.17
C ARG A 212 -3.09 -13.67 38.67
#